data_AF-U2E930-F1
#
_entry.id   AF-U2E930-F1
#
_cell.length_a   1.000
_cell.length_b   1.000
_cell.length_c   1.000
_cell.angle_alpha   90.00
_cell.angle_beta   90.00
_cell.angle_gamma   90.00
#
_symmetry.space_group_name_H-M   'P 1'
#
loop_
_entity.id
_entity.type
_entity.pdbx_description
1 polymer ?
#
loop_
_entity_poly.entity_id
_entity_poly.type
_entity_poly.pdbx_seq_one_letter_code
_entity_poly.pdbx_strand_id
1 'polypeptide(L)'
;MELGDQYYNASDSSSELEKQLAQTKFKLGMEYSQNGKKEAALKELDEALLLDTENFLIRKQRWYIRYPEKFSPTIDTEWQQKQLEKEKSEEAQLKGDQVCGPEGCVIPGTTQS
;
A
#
# COMPACT_ATOMS: atom_id res chain seq x y z
N MET A 1 28.58 7.19 -25.79
CA MET A 1 27.66 7.70 -24.76
C MET A 1 26.32 7.08 -25.07
N GLU A 2 26.08 5.89 -24.52
CA GLU A 2 24.81 5.18 -24.65
C GLU A 2 24.06 5.42 -23.35
N LEU A 3 23.09 6.34 -23.39
CA LEU A 3 22.09 6.47 -22.33
C LEU A 3 21.12 5.29 -22.49
N GLY A 4 21.50 4.16 -21.92
CA GLY A 4 20.57 3.08 -21.65
C GLY A 4 19.63 3.53 -20.54
N ASP A 5 18.56 4.24 -20.92
CA ASP A 5 17.39 4.48 -20.07
C ASP A 5 16.63 3.17 -19.87
N GLN A 6 17.25 2.24 -19.16
CA GLN A 6 16.59 1.07 -18.59
C GLN A 6 16.08 1.44 -17.18
N TYR A 7 15.32 2.55 -17.11
CA TYR A 7 14.73 3.12 -15.89
C TYR A 7 13.31 2.59 -15.61
N TYR A 8 13.01 1.34 -16.00
CA TYR A 8 11.75 0.71 -15.62
C TYR A 8 11.94 -0.79 -15.38
N ASN A 9 12.42 -1.14 -14.19
CA ASN A 9 12.31 -2.49 -13.68
C ASN A 9 10.88 -2.69 -13.19
N ALA A 10 10.06 -3.31 -14.03
CA ALA A 10 8.71 -3.77 -13.67
C ALA A 10 8.82 -4.98 -12.74
N SER A 11 9.02 -4.75 -11.44
CA SER A 11 8.96 -5.80 -10.42
C SER A 11 7.93 -5.54 -9.32
N ASP A 12 7.05 -4.54 -9.47
CA ASP A 12 6.00 -4.24 -8.48
C ASP A 12 4.66 -3.81 -9.11
N SER A 13 4.44 -4.09 -10.40
CA SER A 13 3.16 -3.77 -11.03
C SER A 13 2.15 -4.86 -10.69
N SER A 14 1.23 -4.59 -9.76
CA SER A 14 0.05 -5.43 -9.51
C SER A 14 -0.59 -5.85 -10.82
N SER A 15 -0.98 -7.12 -10.90
CA SER A 15 -1.72 -7.68 -12.04
C SER A 15 -2.98 -6.86 -12.31
N GLU A 16 -3.43 -6.84 -13.57
CA GLU A 16 -4.69 -6.19 -13.96
C GLU A 16 -5.86 -6.68 -13.09
N LEU A 17 -5.89 -7.98 -12.76
CA LEU A 17 -6.93 -8.54 -11.88
C LEU A 17 -6.83 -8.00 -10.44
N GLU A 18 -5.60 -7.84 -9.92
CA GLU A 18 -5.38 -7.27 -8.58
C GLU A 18 -5.80 -5.81 -8.54
N LYS A 19 -5.52 -5.04 -9.59
CA LYS A 19 -5.99 -3.65 -9.73
C LYS A 19 -7.51 -3.55 -9.79
N GLN A 20 -8.18 -4.44 -10.52
CA GLN A 20 -9.64 -4.50 -10.56
C GLN A 20 -10.25 -4.87 -9.20
N LEU A 21 -9.62 -5.82 -8.50
CA LEU A 21 -10.04 -6.18 -7.14
C LEU A 21 -9.81 -5.02 -6.17
N ALA A 22 -8.67 -4.33 -6.24
CA ALA A 22 -8.37 -3.13 -5.47
C ALA A 22 -9.41 -2.04 -5.69
N GLN A 23 -9.79 -1.77 -6.95
CA GLN A 23 -10.85 -0.82 -7.28
C GLN A 23 -12.22 -1.24 -6.72
N THR A 24 -12.54 -2.53 -6.74
CA THR A 24 -13.80 -3.05 -6.20
C THR A 24 -13.86 -2.87 -4.69
N LYS A 25 -12.79 -3.23 -3.98
CA LYS A 25 -12.65 -3.02 -2.53
C LYS A 25 -12.67 -1.54 -2.17
N PHE A 26 -12.01 -0.69 -2.96
CA PHE A 26 -12.06 0.76 -2.80
C PHE A 26 -13.50 1.27 -2.84
N LYS A 27 -14.28 0.89 -3.86
CA LYS A 27 -15.70 1.28 -3.97
C LYS A 27 -16.49 0.82 -2.73
N LEU A 28 -16.34 -0.44 -2.32
CA LEU A 28 -17.01 -0.97 -1.14
C LEU A 28 -16.63 -0.21 0.15
N GLY A 29 -15.34 0.12 0.32
CA GLY A 29 -14.86 0.94 1.43
C GLY A 29 -15.49 2.33 1.44
N MET A 30 -15.66 2.96 0.28
CA MET A 30 -16.36 4.23 0.16
C MET A 30 -17.84 4.12 0.53
N GLU A 31 -18.54 3.07 0.11
CA GLU A 31 -19.93 2.82 0.51
C GLU A 31 -20.05 2.66 2.03
N TYR A 32 -19.14 1.93 2.66
CA TYR A 32 -19.11 1.84 4.13
C TYR A 32 -18.85 3.19 4.79
N SER A 33 -17.94 3.99 4.25
CA SER A 33 -17.64 5.33 4.78
C SER A 33 -18.85 6.24 4.71
N GLN A 34 -19.57 6.24 3.59
CA GLN A 34 -20.79 7.04 3.41
C GLN A 34 -21.90 6.62 4.38
N ASN A 35 -21.98 5.33 4.71
CA ASN A 35 -22.92 4.79 5.69
C ASN A 35 -22.45 4.95 7.16
N GLY A 36 -21.38 5.72 7.42
CA GLY A 36 -20.83 5.94 8.76
C GLY A 36 -20.11 4.73 9.37
N LYS A 37 -19.93 3.64 8.62
CA LYS A 37 -19.27 2.41 9.07
C LYS A 37 -17.76 2.53 8.92
N LYS A 38 -17.16 3.43 9.70
CA LYS A 38 -15.74 3.81 9.61
C LYS A 38 -14.78 2.61 9.64
N GLU A 39 -14.97 1.67 10.55
CA GLU A 39 -14.06 0.52 10.71
C GLU A 39 -14.13 -0.43 9.51
N ALA A 40 -15.34 -0.72 9.01
CA ALA A 40 -15.53 -1.54 7.82
C ALA A 40 -14.94 -0.86 6.56
N ALA A 41 -15.09 0.46 6.46
CA ALA A 41 -14.50 1.25 5.38
C ALA A 41 -12.97 1.14 5.38
N LEU A 42 -12.35 1.34 6.55
CA LEU A 42 -10.91 1.26 6.68
C LEU A 42 -10.39 -0.14 6.34
N LYS A 43 -11.07 -1.19 6.79
CA LYS A 43 -10.70 -2.57 6.48
C LYS A 43 -10.65 -2.82 4.96
N GLU A 44 -11.71 -2.48 4.23
CA GLU A 44 -11.72 -2.69 2.77
C GLU A 44 -10.66 -1.86 2.05
N LEU A 45 -10.40 -0.64 2.53
CA LEU A 45 -9.35 0.21 1.96
C LEU A 45 -7.94 -0.27 2.30
N ASP A 46 -7.73 -0.87 3.49
CA ASP A 46 -6.47 -1.54 3.86
C ASP A 46 -6.19 -2.69 2.89
N GLU A 47 -7.19 -3.54 2.64
CA GLU A 47 -7.07 -4.65 1.69
C GLU A 47 -6.88 -4.15 0.24
N ALA A 48 -7.56 -3.07 -0.16
CA ALA A 48 -7.38 -2.48 -1.48
C ALA A 48 -5.95 -1.94 -1.69
N LEU A 49 -5.34 -1.37 -0.64
CA LEU A 49 -3.97 -0.84 -0.71
C LEU A 49 -2.93 -1.96 -0.81
N LEU A 50 -3.16 -3.10 -0.14
CA LEU A 50 -2.26 -4.25 -0.26
C LEU A 50 -2.21 -4.80 -1.69
N LEU A 51 -3.33 -4.72 -2.43
CA LEU A 51 -3.43 -5.17 -3.81
C LEU A 51 -2.86 -4.16 -4.81
N ASP A 52 -2.86 -2.86 -4.50
CA ASP A 52 -2.36 -1.78 -5.37
C ASP A 52 -1.63 -0.75 -4.51
N THR A 53 -0.42 -1.10 -4.08
CA THR A 53 0.37 -0.31 -3.10
C THR A 53 0.74 1.08 -3.60
N GLU A 54 0.84 1.26 -4.91
CA GLU A 54 1.14 2.54 -5.55
C GLU A 54 -0.08 3.47 -5.67
N ASN A 55 -1.28 3.00 -5.27
CA ASN A 55 -2.52 3.75 -5.41
C ASN A 55 -2.67 4.86 -4.36
N PHE A 56 -2.22 6.05 -4.72
CA PHE A 56 -2.32 7.25 -3.88
C PHE A 56 -3.76 7.65 -3.53
N LEU A 57 -4.75 7.30 -4.36
CA LEU A 57 -6.14 7.62 -4.07
C LEU A 57 -6.61 6.81 -2.85
N ILE A 58 -6.37 5.49 -2.83
CA ILE A 58 -6.71 4.61 -1.72
C ILE A 58 -6.01 5.10 -0.44
N ARG A 59 -4.70 5.40 -0.52
CA ARG A 59 -3.94 5.94 0.64
C ARG A 59 -4.59 7.19 1.22
N LYS A 60 -4.89 8.18 0.37
CA LYS A 60 -5.49 9.44 0.82
C LYS A 60 -6.87 9.25 1.41
N GLN A 61 -7.71 8.36 0.87
CA GLN A 61 -9.03 8.10 1.47
C GLN A 61 -8.91 7.46 2.85
N ARG A 62 -7.98 6.50 3.04
CA ARG A 62 -7.68 5.94 4.37
C ARG A 62 -7.25 7.02 5.36
N TRP A 63 -6.34 7.89 4.93
CA TRP A 63 -5.86 8.99 5.76
C TRP A 63 -6.97 9.96 6.11
N TYR A 64 -7.83 10.32 5.15
CA TYR A 64 -8.97 11.22 5.37
C TYR A 64 -9.95 10.65 6.40
N ILE A 65 -10.27 9.36 6.30
CA ILE A 65 -11.18 8.70 7.23
C ILE A 65 -10.58 8.65 8.65
N ARG A 66 -9.26 8.43 8.78
CA ARG A 66 -8.58 8.36 10.09
C ARG A 66 -8.37 9.75 10.70
N TYR A 67 -7.92 10.71 9.91
CA TYR A 67 -7.45 12.03 10.32
C TYR A 67 -8.08 13.14 9.47
N PRO A 68 -9.41 13.35 9.56
CA PRO A 68 -10.10 14.35 8.73
C PRO A 68 -9.57 15.77 8.95
N GLU A 69 -9.03 16.06 10.14
CA GLU A 69 -8.41 17.36 10.48
C GLU A 69 -7.16 17.69 9.65
N LYS A 70 -6.53 16.69 9.02
CA LYS A 70 -5.36 16.88 8.16
C LYS A 70 -5.72 17.28 6.73
N PHE A 71 -7.01 17.30 6.41
CA PHE A 71 -7.53 17.60 5.08
C PHE A 71 -8.44 18.84 5.04
N SER A 72 -8.79 19.41 6.19
CA SER A 72 -9.69 20.57 6.29
C SER A 72 -9.33 21.45 7.49
N PRO A 73 -9.38 22.80 7.37
CA PRO A 73 -9.79 23.59 6.20
C PRO A 73 -8.70 23.73 5.11
N THR A 74 -7.45 23.40 5.43
CA THR A 74 -6.35 23.37 4.48
C THR A 74 -5.63 22.04 4.61
N ILE A 75 -5.20 21.48 3.48
CA ILE A 75 -4.53 20.19 3.45
C ILE A 75 -3.12 20.33 4.04
N ASP A 76 -2.81 19.51 5.05
CA ASP A 76 -1.49 19.43 5.68
C ASP A 76 -0.57 18.55 4.82
N THR A 77 0.05 19.15 3.80
CA THR A 77 0.90 18.45 2.83
C THR A 77 2.20 17.93 3.45
N GLU A 78 2.76 18.65 4.43
CA GLU A 78 3.93 18.20 5.18
C GLU A 78 3.64 16.92 5.96
N TRP A 79 2.46 16.83 6.59
CA TRP A 79 2.03 15.61 7.25
C TRP A 79 1.82 14.46 6.25
N GLN A 80 1.21 14.71 5.09
CA GLN A 80 1.01 13.68 4.07
C GLN A 80 2.34 13.10 3.57
N GLN A 81 3.34 13.95 3.36
CA GLN A 81 4.67 13.52 2.93
C GLN A 81 5.34 12.63 3.98
N LYS A 82 5.35 13.06 5.24
CA LYS A 82 5.89 12.27 6.35
C LYS A 82 5.17 10.94 6.51
N GLN A 83 3.84 10.93 6.36
CA GLN A 83 3.04 9.72 6.49
C GLN A 83 3.31 8.74 5.34
N LEU A 84 3.47 9.24 4.12
CA LEU A 84 3.84 8.42 2.97
C LEU A 84 5.22 7.79 3.14
N GLU A 85 6.22 8.57 3.57
CA GLU A 85 7.58 8.07 3.83
C GLU A 85 7.58 6.98 4.89
N LYS A 86 6.80 7.17 5.97
CA LYS A 86 6.62 6.18 7.01
C LYS A 86 6.02 4.89 6.45
N GLU A 87 4.85 4.95 5.80
CA GLU A 87 4.19 3.77 5.25
C GLU A 87 5.10 3.06 4.22
N LYS A 88 5.76 3.80 3.32
CA LYS A 88 6.69 3.21 2.34
C LYS A 88 7.89 2.55 2.99
N SER A 89 8.43 3.13 4.07
CA SER A 89 9.53 2.52 4.83
C SER A 89 9.07 1.23 5.51
N GLU A 90 7.86 1.21 6.10
CA GLU A 90 7.28 0.01 6.70
C GLU A 90 7.04 -1.08 5.63
N GLU A 91 6.51 -0.72 4.47
CA GLU A 91 6.33 -1.62 3.32
C GLU A 91 7.66 -2.16 2.80
N ALA A 92 8.69 -1.32 2.70
CA ALA A 92 10.02 -1.74 2.28
C ALA A 92 10.69 -2.67 3.30
N GLN A 93 10.49 -2.45 4.60
CA GLN A 93 10.96 -3.35 5.66
C GLN A 93 10.27 -4.72 5.57
N LEU A 94 8.94 -4.74 5.40
CA LEU A 94 8.19 -5.99 5.23
C LEU A 94 8.60 -6.77 3.97
N LYS A 95 8.89 -6.07 2.87
CA LYS A 95 9.43 -6.68 1.64
C LYS A 95 10.88 -7.15 1.81
N GLY A 96 11.70 -6.38 2.54
CA GLY A 96 13.10 -6.70 2.84
C GLY A 96 13.25 -7.95 3.71
N ASP A 97 12.34 -8.17 4.65
CA ASP A 97 12.28 -9.38 5.49
C ASP A 97 11.85 -10.63 4.70
N GLN A 98 11.17 -10.44 3.55
CA GLN A 98 10.80 -11.51 2.62
C GLN A 98 11.88 -11.81 1.56
N VAL A 99 12.89 -10.93 1.41
CA VAL A 99 14.07 -11.20 0.60
C VAL A 99 15.10 -11.92 1.47
N CYS A 100 14.98 -13.25 1.45
CA CYS A 100 16.10 -14.16 1.59
C CYS A 100 17.42 -13.54 1.09
N GLY A 101 18.39 -13.30 1.98
CA GLY A 101 19.75 -12.93 1.58
C GLY A 101 20.44 -14.03 0.77
N PRO A 102 21.68 -13.82 0.28
CA PRO A 102 22.43 -14.83 -0.48
C PRO A 102 22.67 -16.15 0.29
N GLU A 103 22.42 -16.15 1.60
CA GLU A 103 22.60 -17.27 2.54
C GLU A 103 21.35 -18.17 2.66
N GLY A 104 20.33 -18.02 1.79
CA GLY A 104 19.18 -18.92 1.77
C GLY A 104 18.19 -18.73 2.94
N CYS A 105 16.89 -18.84 2.66
CA CYS A 105 15.87 -18.80 3.69
C CYS A 105 15.91 -20.13 4.46
N VAL A 106 16.23 -20.06 5.75
CA VAL A 106 16.04 -21.21 6.65
C VAL A 106 14.54 -21.37 6.88
N ILE A 107 13.89 -22.26 6.15
CA ILE A 107 12.51 -22.65 6.41
C ILE A 107 12.53 -23.49 7.70
N PRO A 108 11.84 -23.10 8.79
CA PRO A 108 11.74 -23.94 9.98
C PRO A 108 10.96 -25.21 9.62
N GLY A 109 11.68 -26.31 9.40
CA GLY A 109 11.11 -27.61 9.01
C GLY A 109 11.95 -28.42 8.01
N THR A 110 12.93 -27.82 7.33
CA THR A 110 13.83 -28.54 6.41
C THR A 110 15.14 -28.93 7.11
N THR A 111 15.06 -29.72 8.18
CA THR A 111 16.21 -30.50 8.63
C THR A 111 16.19 -31.81 7.84
N GLN A 112 17.05 -31.94 6.83
CA GLN A 112 17.27 -33.21 6.14
C GLN A 112 17.84 -34.23 7.14
N SER A 113 17.20 -35.40 7.23
CA SER A 113 17.76 -36.62 7.81
C SER A 113 18.86 -37.21 6.93
#